data_AF-A0A366FPS3-F1
#
_entry.id   AF-A0A366FPS3-F1
#
_cell.length_a   1.000
_cell.length_b   1.000
_cell.length_c   1.000
_cell.angle_alpha   90.00
_cell.angle_beta   90.00
_cell.angle_gamma   90.00
#
_symmetry.space_group_name_H-M   'P 1'
#
loop_
_entity.id
_entity.type
_entity.pdbx_description
1 polymer ?
#
loop_
_entity_poly.entity_id
_entity_poly.type
_entity_poly.pdbx_seq_one_letter_code
_entity_poly.pdbx_strand_id
1 'polypeptide(L)'
;MTTLADNMLATADLLASVDFPRAGANLRRSVSTSYYALFARLAALCAERIARSKPASDSFRSVYRAIDHGHARNALLGHVEFGSPLGDNFKRLQEARHWADYSIDPHPEFDRGAAGRFTRAEAQQFVTLARETIGFVDALAPDAKQRLAVLLVARSRR
;
A
#
# COMPACT_ATOMS: atom_id res chain seq x y z
N MET A 1 -20.32 -0.19 -2.43
CA MET A 1 -19.96 -0.17 -0.99
C MET A 1 -18.53 0.31 -0.88
N THR A 2 -18.25 1.29 -0.02
CA THR A 2 -16.90 1.80 0.21
C THR A 2 -16.04 0.72 0.87
N THR A 3 -14.87 0.43 0.31
CA THR A 3 -13.94 -0.56 0.84
C THR A 3 -13.08 0.03 1.97
N LEU A 4 -12.37 -0.81 2.72
CA LEU A 4 -11.38 -0.33 3.69
C LEU A 4 -10.29 0.51 3.00
N ALA A 5 -9.83 0.09 1.82
CA ALA A 5 -8.82 0.82 1.07
C ALA A 5 -9.31 2.23 0.68
N ASP A 6 -10.57 2.36 0.26
CA ASP A 6 -11.17 3.66 -0.07
C ASP A 6 -11.21 4.60 1.15
N ASN A 7 -11.62 4.07 2.32
CA ASN A 7 -11.63 4.82 3.57
C ASN A 7 -10.21 5.26 3.99
N MET A 8 -9.22 4.40 3.75
CA MET A 8 -7.82 4.72 4.03
C MET A 8 -7.28 5.80 3.09
N LEU A 9 -7.57 5.74 1.79
CA LEU A 9 -7.21 6.81 0.85
C LEU A 9 -7.86 8.14 1.24
N ALA A 10 -9.15 8.16 1.55
CA ALA A 10 -9.85 9.36 2.00
C ALA A 10 -9.23 9.92 3.30
N THR A 11 -8.85 9.03 4.24
CA THR A 11 -8.16 9.42 5.47
C THR A 11 -6.77 10.01 5.17
N ALA A 12 -6.02 9.41 4.24
CA ALA A 12 -4.70 9.89 3.85
C ALA A 12 -4.78 11.28 3.19
N ASP A 13 -5.79 11.52 2.34
CA ASP A 13 -6.08 12.84 1.75
C ASP A 13 -6.38 13.88 2.83
N LEU A 14 -7.26 13.55 3.78
CA LEU A 14 -7.58 14.46 4.89
C LEU A 14 -6.32 14.82 5.68
N LEU A 15 -5.51 13.83 6.04
CA LEU A 15 -4.25 14.04 6.76
C LEU A 15 -3.25 14.92 5.99
N ALA A 16 -3.21 14.81 4.66
CA ALA A 16 -2.37 15.65 3.81
C ALA A 16 -2.93 17.07 3.64
N SER A 17 -4.26 17.25 3.71
CA SER A 17 -4.94 18.54 3.50
C SER A 17 -4.95 19.47 4.73
N VAL A 18 -4.69 18.93 5.92
CA VAL A 18 -4.87 19.65 7.18
C VAL A 18 -3.71 20.61 7.46
N ASP A 19 -3.98 21.92 7.50
CA ASP A 19 -3.08 22.95 8.03
C ASP A 19 -3.36 23.19 9.52
N PHE A 20 -2.70 22.43 10.39
CA PHE A 20 -2.78 22.58 11.84
C PHE A 20 -1.39 22.53 12.48
N PRO A 21 -1.26 22.95 13.77
CA PRO A 21 -0.06 22.75 14.57
C PRO A 21 0.16 21.25 14.82
N ARG A 22 0.68 20.53 13.82
CA ARG A 22 1.12 19.11 13.78
C ARG A 22 1.40 18.60 12.36
N ALA A 23 1.50 19.49 11.35
CA ALA A 23 1.63 19.13 9.94
C ALA A 23 2.60 17.94 9.66
N GLY A 24 3.79 17.92 10.26
CA GLY A 24 4.74 16.82 10.06
C GLY A 24 4.23 15.43 10.48
N ALA A 25 3.52 15.32 11.61
CA ALA A 25 2.97 14.05 12.06
C ALA A 25 1.82 13.57 11.15
N ASN A 26 0.96 14.50 10.73
CA ASN A 26 -0.14 14.19 9.81
C ASN A 26 0.38 13.74 8.44
N LEU A 27 1.42 14.39 7.91
CA LEU A 27 2.03 14.01 6.63
C LEU A 27 2.68 12.62 6.71
N ARG A 28 3.42 12.31 7.78
CA ARG A 28 3.94 10.95 8.02
C ARG A 28 2.82 9.92 8.09
N ARG A 29 1.72 10.22 8.80
CA ARG A 29 0.55 9.33 8.85
C ARG A 29 -0.11 9.18 7.49
N SER A 30 -0.27 10.25 6.71
CA SER A 30 -0.82 10.20 5.35
C SER A 30 -0.03 9.25 4.44
N VAL A 31 1.30 9.35 4.43
CA VAL A 31 2.18 8.46 3.66
C VAL A 31 2.04 7.00 4.11
N SER A 32 2.09 6.76 5.43
CA SER A 32 1.92 5.41 6.00
C SER A 32 0.55 4.82 5.65
N THR A 33 -0.52 5.60 5.79
CA THR A 33 -1.89 5.20 5.46
C THR A 33 -2.06 4.91 3.97
N SER A 34 -1.40 5.66 3.08
CA SER A 34 -1.42 5.42 1.63
C SER A 34 -0.87 4.04 1.26
N TYR A 35 0.27 3.66 1.85
CA TYR A 35 0.81 2.29 1.71
C TYR A 35 -0.18 1.24 2.23
N TYR A 36 -0.73 1.46 3.42
CA TYR A 36 -1.65 0.49 4.01
C TYR A 36 -2.97 0.36 3.24
N ALA A 37 -3.41 1.39 2.52
CA ALA A 37 -4.57 1.28 1.62
C ALA A 37 -4.30 0.26 0.50
N LEU A 38 -3.15 0.35 -0.17
CA LEU A 38 -2.75 -0.61 -1.20
C LEU A 38 -2.57 -2.02 -0.61
N PHE A 39 -1.88 -2.13 0.53
CA PHE A 39 -1.67 -3.43 1.18
C PHE A 39 -2.99 -4.08 1.60
N ALA A 40 -3.91 -3.33 2.21
CA ALA A 40 -5.24 -3.81 2.59
C ALA A 40 -6.05 -4.26 1.36
N ARG A 41 -5.94 -3.54 0.24
CA ARG A 41 -6.60 -3.94 -1.01
C ARG A 41 -6.08 -5.27 -1.54
N LEU A 42 -4.76 -5.47 -1.54
CA LEU A 42 -4.12 -6.73 -1.96
C LEU A 42 -4.48 -7.89 -1.02
N ALA A 43 -4.50 -7.65 0.29
CA ALA A 43 -4.94 -8.62 1.30
C ALA A 43 -6.40 -9.05 1.09
N ALA A 44 -7.29 -8.08 0.85
CA ALA A 44 -8.69 -8.35 0.52
C ALA A 44 -8.81 -9.17 -0.78
N LEU A 45 -8.09 -8.79 -1.83
CA LEU A 45 -8.07 -9.52 -3.11
C LEU A 45 -7.67 -10.98 -2.90
N CYS A 46 -6.61 -11.25 -2.13
CA CYS A 46 -6.18 -12.62 -1.89
C CYS A 46 -7.24 -13.41 -1.11
N ALA A 47 -7.84 -12.81 -0.08
CA ALA A 47 -8.89 -13.45 0.70
C ALA A 47 -10.15 -13.74 -0.15
N GLU A 48 -10.57 -12.81 -0.99
CA GLU A 48 -11.68 -12.96 -1.94
C GLU A 48 -11.44 -14.12 -2.92
N ARG A 49 -10.21 -14.23 -3.45
CA ARG A 49 -9.85 -15.23 -4.45
C ARG A 49 -9.59 -16.62 -3.88
N ILE A 50 -8.95 -16.71 -2.71
CA ILE A 50 -8.50 -18.00 -2.14
C ILE A 50 -9.52 -18.57 -1.17
N ALA A 51 -10.04 -17.79 -0.23
CA ALA A 51 -10.96 -18.31 0.78
C ALA A 51 -12.38 -18.52 0.20
N ARG A 52 -12.76 -17.76 -0.84
CA ARG A 52 -14.09 -17.77 -1.48
C ARG A 52 -15.24 -17.76 -0.46
N SER A 53 -15.04 -17.04 0.65
CA SER A 53 -15.90 -17.03 1.83
C SER A 53 -16.22 -15.59 2.23
N LYS A 54 -17.26 -15.38 3.05
CA LYS A 54 -17.65 -14.04 3.51
C LYS A 54 -16.54 -13.41 4.37
N PRO A 55 -16.37 -12.07 4.39
CA PRO A 55 -15.34 -11.40 5.19
C PRO A 55 -15.34 -11.72 6.70
N ALA A 56 -16.50 -12.07 7.25
CA ALA A 56 -16.64 -12.43 8.67
C ALA A 56 -16.14 -13.86 8.98
N SER A 57 -15.88 -14.69 7.97
CA SER A 57 -15.42 -16.07 8.16
C SER A 57 -13.96 -16.15 8.58
N ASP A 58 -13.61 -17.20 9.33
CA ASP A 58 -12.24 -17.41 9.77
C ASP A 58 -11.29 -17.74 8.62
N SER A 59 -11.75 -18.42 7.57
CA SER A 59 -10.97 -18.67 6.35
C SER A 59 -10.58 -17.36 5.64
N PHE A 60 -11.52 -16.42 5.50
CA PHE A 60 -11.24 -15.10 4.92
C PHE A 60 -10.22 -14.33 5.77
N ARG A 61 -10.43 -14.25 7.09
CA ARG A 61 -9.52 -13.57 8.01
C ARG A 61 -8.13 -14.17 8.01
N SER A 62 -8.03 -15.50 7.89
CA SER A 62 -6.76 -16.22 7.85
C SER A 62 -5.96 -15.86 6.61
N VAL A 63 -6.58 -15.89 5.42
CA VAL A 63 -5.90 -15.49 4.18
C VAL A 63 -5.55 -14.00 4.19
N TYR A 64 -6.47 -13.13 4.63
CA TYR A 64 -6.24 -11.69 4.70
C TYR A 64 -5.01 -11.35 5.56
N ARG A 65 -4.83 -12.05 6.68
CA ARG A 65 -3.70 -11.84 7.61
C ARG A 65 -2.43 -12.60 7.22
N ALA A 66 -2.51 -13.55 6.30
CA ALA A 66 -1.37 -14.38 5.91
C ALA A 66 -0.36 -13.67 5.01
N ILE A 67 -0.76 -12.56 4.36
CA ILE A 67 0.15 -11.80 3.49
C ILE A 67 1.23 -11.14 4.34
N ASP A 68 2.48 -11.38 3.94
CA ASP A 68 3.65 -10.74 4.51
C ASP A 68 4.15 -9.61 3.61
N HIS A 69 4.49 -8.47 4.21
CA HIS A 69 4.90 -7.27 3.48
C HIS A 69 6.22 -7.47 2.69
N GLY A 70 7.19 -8.16 3.27
CA GLY A 70 8.49 -8.39 2.63
C GLY A 70 8.40 -9.41 1.50
N HIS A 71 7.65 -10.49 1.74
CA HIS A 71 7.33 -11.49 0.74
C HIS A 71 6.59 -10.87 -0.45
N ALA A 72 5.53 -10.09 -0.20
CA ALA A 72 4.75 -9.43 -1.25
C ALA A 72 5.63 -8.54 -2.14
N ARG A 73 6.49 -7.70 -1.55
CA ARG A 73 7.44 -6.87 -2.31
C ARG A 73 8.33 -7.72 -3.22
N ASN A 74 8.97 -8.74 -2.67
CA ASN A 74 9.92 -9.55 -3.43
C ASN A 74 9.24 -10.37 -4.53
N ALA A 75 8.04 -10.92 -4.23
CA ALA A 75 7.25 -11.66 -5.19
C ALA A 75 6.80 -10.78 -6.36
N LEU A 76 6.35 -9.55 -6.10
CA LEU A 76 5.96 -8.60 -7.14
C LEU A 76 7.14 -8.17 -8.00
N LEU A 77 8.23 -7.69 -7.39
CA LEU A 77 9.40 -7.17 -8.11
C LEU A 77 10.05 -8.22 -9.03
N GLY A 78 10.02 -9.50 -8.64
CA GLY A 78 10.56 -10.58 -9.44
C GLY A 78 9.61 -11.11 -10.53
N HIS A 79 8.37 -10.64 -10.61
CA HIS A 79 7.36 -11.20 -11.50
C HIS A 79 7.25 -10.42 -12.82
N VAL A 80 7.31 -11.13 -13.95
CA VAL A 80 7.26 -10.52 -15.29
C VAL A 80 5.96 -9.72 -15.53
N GLU A 81 4.82 -10.25 -15.09
CA GLU A 81 3.50 -9.61 -15.29
C GLU A 81 3.21 -8.47 -14.29
N PHE A 82 3.75 -8.54 -13.08
CA PHE A 82 3.32 -7.69 -11.96
C PHE A 82 4.44 -6.83 -11.38
N GLY A 83 5.66 -6.95 -11.89
CA GLY A 83 6.80 -6.13 -11.47
C GLY A 83 6.57 -4.66 -11.75
N SER A 84 6.12 -4.31 -12.94
CA SER A 84 5.81 -2.93 -13.31
C SER A 84 4.38 -2.81 -13.85
N PRO A 85 3.59 -1.80 -13.42
CA PRO A 85 3.94 -0.78 -12.42
C PRO A 85 3.73 -1.24 -10.97
N LEU A 86 3.04 -2.37 -10.74
CA LEU A 86 2.56 -2.74 -9.40
C LEU A 86 3.69 -2.99 -8.38
N GLY A 87 4.68 -3.81 -8.72
CA GLY A 87 5.82 -4.10 -7.84
C GLY A 87 6.67 -2.87 -7.55
N ASP A 88 6.96 -2.06 -8.56
CA ASP A 88 7.69 -0.80 -8.44
C ASP A 88 6.98 0.16 -7.48
N ASN A 89 5.67 0.36 -7.68
CA ASN A 89 4.87 1.25 -6.84
C ASN A 89 4.71 0.71 -5.43
N PHE A 90 4.53 -0.61 -5.27
CA PHE A 90 4.47 -1.26 -3.95
C PHE A 90 5.77 -1.04 -3.17
N LYS A 91 6.93 -1.26 -3.82
CA LYS A 91 8.25 -1.00 -3.23
C LYS A 91 8.38 0.45 -2.79
N ARG A 92 8.05 1.39 -3.69
CA ARG A 92 8.15 2.83 -3.42
C ARG A 92 7.27 3.26 -2.23
N LEU A 93 6.02 2.81 -2.19
CA LEU A 93 5.10 3.07 -1.08
C LEU A 93 5.58 2.43 0.23
N GLN A 94 6.12 1.21 0.17
CA GLN A 94 6.62 0.52 1.36
C GLN A 94 7.86 1.21 1.95
N GLU A 95 8.81 1.63 1.10
CA GLU A 95 10.01 2.35 1.52
C GLU A 95 9.64 3.70 2.16
N ALA A 96 8.72 4.44 1.52
CA ALA A 96 8.20 5.70 2.08
C ALA A 96 7.49 5.49 3.42
N ARG A 97 6.68 4.45 3.54
CA ARG A 97 6.01 4.08 4.80
C ARG A 97 7.00 3.66 5.89
N HIS A 98 8.03 2.87 5.56
CA HIS A 98 9.06 2.48 6.50
C HIS A 98 9.76 3.72 7.07
N TRP A 99 10.14 4.64 6.19
CA TRP A 99 10.70 5.91 6.62
C TRP A 99 9.71 6.70 7.49
N ALA A 100 8.46 6.85 7.03
CA ALA A 100 7.42 7.61 7.73
C ALA A 100 7.09 7.06 9.13
N ASP A 101 7.25 5.77 9.36
CA ASP A 101 6.96 5.15 10.65
C ASP A 101 8.17 5.11 11.59
N TYR A 102 9.37 4.86 11.06
CA TYR A 102 10.51 4.45 11.88
C TYR A 102 11.72 5.39 11.82
N SER A 103 11.82 6.26 10.80
CA SER A 103 12.97 7.14 10.70
C SER A 103 12.96 8.20 11.80
N ILE A 104 14.15 8.39 12.38
CA ILE A 104 14.52 9.54 13.23
C ILE A 104 15.37 10.56 12.47
N ASP A 105 15.95 10.13 11.35
CA ASP A 105 16.78 10.97 10.48
C ASP A 105 15.91 11.97 9.70
N PRO A 106 16.50 13.06 9.17
CA PRO A 106 15.84 13.95 8.22
C PRO A 106 15.40 13.22 6.93
N HIS A 107 14.25 13.59 6.37
CA HIS A 107 13.74 12.98 5.13
C HIS A 107 14.73 13.18 3.99
N PRO A 108 15.10 12.13 3.21
CA PRO A 108 16.20 12.16 2.24
C PRO A 108 16.07 13.20 1.12
N GLU A 109 14.90 13.80 0.90
CA GLU A 109 14.76 15.02 0.07
C GLU A 109 15.12 16.33 0.82
N PHE A 110 15.90 16.23 1.90
CA PHE A 110 16.36 17.30 2.80
C PHE A 110 16.93 18.53 2.07
N ASP A 111 17.66 18.30 0.97
CA ASP A 111 18.33 19.36 0.21
C ASP A 111 17.37 20.25 -0.60
N ARG A 112 16.06 19.90 -0.69
CA ARG A 112 15.05 20.72 -1.37
C ARG A 112 14.32 21.72 -0.46
N GLY A 113 14.93 22.09 0.67
CA GLY A 113 14.47 23.21 1.52
C GLY A 113 13.31 22.89 2.47
N ALA A 114 12.79 21.66 2.45
CA ALA A 114 11.91 21.16 3.51
C ALA A 114 12.80 20.57 4.60
N ALA A 115 12.81 21.17 5.80
CA ALA A 115 13.68 20.84 6.94
C ALA A 115 13.56 19.38 7.44
N GLY A 116 13.95 18.39 6.62
CA GLY A 116 13.96 16.97 6.95
C GLY A 116 12.59 16.32 7.10
N ARG A 117 11.54 16.85 6.46
CA ARG A 117 10.17 16.37 6.64
C ARG A 117 9.51 16.16 5.28
N PHE A 118 8.54 15.24 5.24
CA PHE A 118 7.61 15.18 4.13
C PHE A 118 6.97 16.54 3.90
N THR A 119 6.84 16.93 2.63
CA THR A 119 6.01 18.08 2.24
C THR A 119 4.57 17.64 2.00
N ARG A 120 3.66 18.62 1.97
CA ARG A 120 2.26 18.38 1.58
C ARG A 120 2.15 17.79 0.17
N ALA A 121 2.87 18.40 -0.78
CA ALA A 121 2.89 17.95 -2.17
C ALA A 121 3.40 16.51 -2.29
N GLU A 122 4.45 16.17 -1.55
CA GLU A 122 4.99 14.81 -1.52
C GLU A 122 4.02 13.80 -0.90
N ALA A 123 3.38 14.14 0.23
CA ALA A 123 2.35 13.26 0.80
C ALA A 123 1.20 13.02 -0.18
N GLN A 124 0.72 14.07 -0.86
CA GLN A 124 -0.31 13.97 -1.89
C GLN A 124 0.13 13.10 -3.08
N GLN A 125 1.40 13.17 -3.50
CA GLN A 125 1.94 12.29 -4.53
C GLN A 125 1.87 10.81 -4.11
N PHE A 126 2.14 10.48 -2.84
CA PHE A 126 2.00 9.11 -2.35
C PHE A 126 0.53 8.66 -2.28
N VAL A 127 -0.40 9.55 -1.93
CA VAL A 127 -1.84 9.23 -1.98
C VAL A 127 -2.27 8.93 -3.42
N THR A 128 -1.89 9.79 -4.37
CA THR A 128 -2.17 9.58 -5.81
C THR A 128 -1.57 8.26 -6.30
N LEU A 129 -0.29 8.00 -5.97
CA LEU A 129 0.38 6.76 -6.35
C LEU A 129 -0.35 5.51 -5.83
N ALA A 130 -0.79 5.53 -4.56
CA ALA A 130 -1.56 4.44 -3.98
C ALA A 130 -2.92 4.26 -4.69
N ARG A 131 -3.62 5.36 -4.96
CA ARG A 131 -4.92 5.36 -5.66
C ARG A 131 -4.80 4.80 -7.08
N GLU A 132 -3.81 5.25 -7.85
CA GLU A 132 -3.53 4.75 -9.21
C GLU A 132 -3.15 3.27 -9.20
N THR A 133 -2.33 2.85 -8.23
CA THR A 133 -1.91 1.45 -8.11
C THR A 133 -3.07 0.54 -7.71
N ILE A 134 -3.97 1.00 -6.82
CA ILE A 134 -5.22 0.30 -6.51
C ILE A 134 -6.10 0.22 -7.76
N GLY A 135 -6.24 1.32 -8.51
CA GLY A 135 -6.97 1.34 -9.78
C GLY A 135 -6.43 0.33 -10.80
N PHE A 136 -5.10 0.21 -10.92
CA PHE A 136 -4.46 -0.81 -11.74
C PHE A 136 -4.85 -2.23 -11.29
N VAL A 137 -4.75 -2.52 -9.98
CA VAL A 137 -5.13 -3.83 -9.41
C VAL A 137 -6.62 -4.13 -9.67
N ASP A 138 -7.49 -3.13 -9.53
CA ASP A 138 -8.92 -3.28 -9.73
C ASP A 138 -9.31 -3.45 -11.21
N ALA A 139 -8.51 -2.92 -12.13
CA ALA A 139 -8.70 -3.10 -13.57
C ALA A 139 -8.20 -4.45 -14.10
N LEU A 140 -7.40 -5.20 -13.31
CA LEU A 140 -6.90 -6.52 -13.73
C LEU A 140 -8.05 -7.47 -14.10
N ALA A 141 -7.85 -8.22 -15.19
CA ALA A 141 -8.74 -9.29 -15.60
C ALA A 141 -8.91 -10.35 -14.49
N PRO A 142 -10.04 -11.07 -14.44
CA PRO A 142 -10.31 -12.03 -13.37
C PRO A 142 -9.17 -13.05 -13.14
N ASP A 143 -8.63 -13.60 -14.23
CA ASP A 143 -7.53 -14.57 -14.20
C ASP A 143 -6.21 -13.96 -13.72
N ALA A 144 -5.91 -12.72 -14.11
CA ALA A 144 -4.74 -12.00 -13.62
C ALA A 144 -4.84 -11.73 -12.11
N LYS A 145 -6.03 -11.36 -11.61
CA LYS A 145 -6.28 -11.24 -10.15
C LYS A 145 -6.10 -12.58 -9.43
N GLN A 146 -6.48 -13.69 -10.05
CA GLN A 146 -6.26 -15.02 -9.47
C GLN A 146 -4.77 -15.37 -9.40
N ARG A 147 -4.01 -15.13 -10.49
CA ARG A 147 -2.55 -15.32 -10.50
C ARG A 147 -1.85 -14.43 -9.47
N LEU A 148 -2.25 -13.16 -9.37
CA LEU A 148 -1.73 -12.23 -8.37
C LEU A 148 -2.00 -12.73 -6.95
N ALA A 149 -3.22 -13.20 -6.66
CA ALA A 149 -3.57 -13.75 -5.35
C ALA A 149 -2.68 -14.96 -4.98
N VAL A 150 -2.47 -15.87 -5.93
CA VAL A 150 -1.59 -17.04 -5.72
C VAL A 150 -0.16 -16.58 -5.50
N LEU A 151 0.37 -15.67 -6.33
CA LEU A 151 1.73 -15.14 -6.20
C LEU A 151 2.00 -14.54 -4.82
N LEU A 152 1.05 -13.80 -4.26
CA LEU A 152 1.23 -13.08 -2.98
C LEU A 152 1.09 -13.96 -1.74
N VAL A 153 0.50 -15.16 -1.87
CA VAL A 153 0.29 -16.11 -0.77
C VAL A 153 1.24 -17.31 -0.86
N ALA A 154 1.55 -17.76 -2.06
CA ALA A 154 2.41 -18.91 -2.29
C ALA A 154 3.86 -18.54 -1.96
N ARG A 155 4.35 -19.02 -0.82
CA ARG A 155 5.77 -18.95 -0.50
C ARG A 155 6.53 -19.96 -1.35
N SER A 156 7.47 -19.48 -2.17
CA SER A 156 8.46 -20.35 -2.80
C SER A 156 9.22 -21.09 -1.70
N ARG A 157 9.16 -22.42 -1.70
CA ARG A 157 10.04 -23.24 -0.88
C ARG A 157 11.45 -23.06 -1.43
N ARG A 158 12.35 -22.51 -0.62
CA ARG A 158 13.79 -22.59 -0.85
C ARG A 158 14.30 -23.93 -0.36
#